data_AF-A0A9D8LCU7-F1
#
_entry.id   AF-A0A9D8LCU7-F1
#
_cell.length_a   1.000
_cell.length_b   1.000
_cell.length_c   1.000
_cell.angle_alpha   90.00
_cell.angle_beta   90.00
_cell.angle_gamma   90.00
#
_symmetry.space_group_name_H-M   'P 1'
#
loop_
_entity.id
_entity.type
_entity.pdbx_description
1 polymer ?
#
loop_
_entity_poly.entity_id
_entity_poly.type
_entity_poly.pdbx_seq_one_letter_code
_entity_poly.pdbx_strand_id
1 'polypeptide(L)' 'MTNEHPSLGITIMPEYAQSEGVDAVLENITQRLGCTVLCTTPSVAQRCPEGTGVREPPSDAGAGLGRTLDRPLWGDRAL' A
#
# COMPACT_ATOMS: atom_id res chain seq x y z
N MET A 1 24.53 9.69 28.34
CA MET A 1 23.84 8.68 27.51
C MET A 1 22.83 9.42 26.66
N THR A 2 23.05 9.52 25.36
CA THR A 2 22.04 10.03 24.44
C THR A 2 20.92 9.01 24.38
N ASN A 3 19.72 9.38 24.81
CA ASN A 3 18.51 8.58 24.61
C ASN A 3 18.14 8.65 23.12
N GLU A 4 18.81 7.84 22.31
CA GLU A 4 18.39 7.61 20.93
C GLU A 4 17.15 6.71 20.98
N HIS A 5 15.99 7.25 20.62
CA HIS A 5 14.80 6.44 20.44
C HIS A 5 15.08 5.41 19.32
N PRO A 6 14.77 4.12 19.52
CA PRO A 6 14.97 3.13 18.47
C PRO A 6 14.15 3.51 17.23
N SER A 7 14.78 3.43 16.05
CA SER A 7 14.12 3.74 14.79
C SER A 7 12.96 2.78 14.55
N LEU A 8 11.76 3.32 14.31
CA LEU A 8 10.62 2.55 13.87
C LEU A 8 10.56 2.57 12.34
N GLY A 9 10.67 1.40 11.72
CA GLY A 9 10.54 1.23 10.27
C GLY A 9 9.21 0.59 9.87
N ILE A 10 8.67 0.99 8.71
CA ILE A 10 7.47 0.39 8.11
C ILE A 10 7.65 0.14 6.62
N THR A 11 7.04 -0.93 6.12
CA THR A 11 6.88 -1.16 4.68
C THR A 11 5.45 -0.85 4.28
N ILE A 12 5.26 -0.02 3.25
CA ILE A 12 3.94 0.28 2.68
C ILE A 12 3.86 -0.13 1.21
N MET A 13 2.65 -0.45 0.79
CA MET A 13 2.31 -0.63 -0.61
C MET A 13 2.02 0.75 -1.25
N PRO A 14 2.53 1.06 -2.45
CA PRO A 14 2.32 2.36 -3.10
C PRO A 14 0.83 2.65 -3.39
N GLU A 15 0.00 1.62 -3.47
CA GLU A 15 -1.45 1.70 -3.63
C GLU A 15 -2.14 2.48 -2.50
N TYR A 16 -1.55 2.55 -1.30
CA TYR A 16 -2.13 3.34 -0.21
C TYR A 16 -2.17 4.83 -0.55
N ALA A 17 -1.11 5.36 -1.15
CA ALA A 17 -1.06 6.75 -1.58
C ALA A 17 -2.02 7.02 -2.76
N GLN A 18 -2.25 6.03 -3.63
CA GLN A 18 -3.22 6.16 -4.72
C GLN A 18 -4.67 6.06 -4.25
N SER A 19 -4.91 5.39 -3.13
CA SER A 19 -6.23 5.23 -2.50
C SER A 19 -6.59 6.43 -1.62
N GLU A 20 -5.68 6.86 -0.75
CA GLU A 20 -5.93 7.81 0.34
C GLU A 20 -5.30 9.19 0.13
N GLY A 21 -4.40 9.31 -0.84
CA GLY A 21 -3.59 10.51 -1.07
C GLY A 21 -2.24 10.46 -0.33
N VAL A 22 -1.23 11.06 -0.96
CA VAL A 22 0.16 11.06 -0.45
C VAL A 22 0.25 11.71 0.93
N ASP A 23 -0.35 12.89 1.11
CA ASP A 23 -0.23 13.68 2.35
C ASP A 23 -0.84 12.96 3.55
N ALA A 24 -2.04 12.38 3.38
CA ALA A 24 -2.72 11.64 4.43
C ALA A 24 -1.91 10.42 4.88
N VAL A 25 -1.30 9.70 3.94
CA VAL A 25 -0.45 8.54 4.25
C VAL A 25 0.81 8.98 5.01
N LEU A 26 1.49 10.03 4.57
CA LEU A 26 2.69 10.54 5.24
C LEU A 26 2.39 11.11 6.63
N GLU A 27 1.28 11.80 6.83
CA GLU A 27 0.85 12.29 8.14
C GLU A 27 0.63 11.12 9.12
N ASN A 28 -0.08 10.08 8.68
CA ASN A 28 -0.31 8.88 9.50
C ASN A 28 1.00 8.17 9.88
N ILE A 29 1.92 8.00 8.92
CA ILE A 29 3.20 7.31 9.13
C ILE A 29 4.11 8.10 10.07
N THR A 30 4.26 9.40 9.82
CA THR A 30 5.25 10.22 10.53
C THR A 30 4.71 10.75 11.86
N GLN A 31 3.50 11.31 11.87
CA GLN A 31 2.97 12.01 13.05
C GLN A 31 2.23 11.08 14.01
N ARG A 32 1.41 10.17 13.49
CA ARG A 32 0.58 9.30 14.35
C ARG A 32 1.31 8.04 14.79
N LEU A 33 2.04 7.41 13.88
CA LEU A 33 2.80 6.20 14.19
C LEU A 33 4.20 6.50 14.75
N GLY A 34 4.78 7.66 14.43
CA GLY A 34 6.15 8.00 14.84
C GLY A 34 7.22 7.21 14.06
N CYS A 35 6.89 6.77 12.85
CA CYS A 35 7.81 6.02 12.01
C CYS A 35 8.87 6.94 11.39
N THR A 36 10.13 6.52 11.44
CA THR A 36 11.29 7.30 10.99
C THR A 36 11.99 6.68 9.78
N VAL A 37 11.60 5.48 9.37
CA VAL A 37 12.15 4.77 8.21
C VAL A 37 11.02 4.18 7.36
N LEU A 38 10.96 4.54 6.08
CA LEU A 38 9.95 4.07 5.15
C LEU A 38 10.55 3.18 4.06
N CYS A 39 9.96 2.01 3.85
CA CYS A 39 10.21 1.14 2.71
C CYS A 39 8.96 1.06 1.81
N THR A 40 9.15 1.08 0.50
CA THR A 40 8.06 0.86 -0.46
C THR A 40 8.59 0.28 -1.78
N THR A 41 7.72 -0.42 -2.51
CA THR A 41 8.02 -0.94 -3.84
C THR A 41 7.87 0.18 -4.88
N PRO A 42 8.78 0.31 -5.87
CA PRO A 42 8.70 1.33 -6.91
C PRO A 42 7.70 0.93 -8.00
N SER A 43 6.40 0.93 -7.67
CA SER A 43 5.32 0.61 -8.61
C SER A 43 4.16 1.59 -8.51
N VAL A 44 3.39 1.68 -9.59
CA VAL A 44 2.17 2.50 -9.69
C VAL A 44 1.10 1.60 -10.28
N ALA A 45 -0.03 1.46 -9.59
CA ALA A 45 -1.16 0.72 -10.16
C ALA A 45 -1.85 1.58 -11.22
N GLN A 46 -2.39 0.94 -12.25
CA GLN A 46 -3.17 1.59 -13.28
C GLN A 46 -4.53 0.89 -13.38
N ARG A 47 -5.59 1.64 -13.71
CA ARG A 47 -6.88 1.05 -14.11
C ARG A 47 -6.69 0.15 -15.33
N CYS A 48 -7.34 -1.01 -15.30
CA CYS A 48 -7.38 -1.98 -16.38
C CYS A 48 -8.82 -2.49 -16.56
N PRO A 49 -9.16 -3.07 -17.73
CA PRO A 49 -10.39 -3.80 -17.91
C PRO A 49 -10.56 -4.92 -16.87
N GLU A 50 -11.81 -5.23 -16.51
CA GLU A 50 -12.15 -6.31 -15.58
C GLU A 50 -11.50 -7.63 -16.01
N GLY A 51 -10.88 -8.34 -15.06
CA GLY A 51 -10.22 -9.63 -15.30
C GLY A 51 -8.87 -9.57 -16.01
N THR A 52 -8.36 -8.37 -16.31
CA THR A 52 -7.02 -8.18 -16.89
C THR A 52 -5.98 -7.65 -15.89
N GLY A 53 -6.44 -7.25 -14.70
CA GLY A 53 -5.59 -6.85 -13.60
C GLY A 53 -4.83 -8.04 -13.03
N VAL A 54 -3.57 -7.81 -12.65
CA VAL A 54 -2.74 -8.83 -12.00
C VAL A 54 -2.11 -8.21 -10.75
N ARG A 55 -2.20 -8.92 -9.63
CA ARG A 55 -1.48 -8.57 -8.40
C ARG A 55 -0.78 -9.81 -7.88
N GLU A 56 0.54 -9.73 -7.79
CA GLU A 56 1.37 -10.85 -7.34
C GLU A 56 1.60 -10.82 -5.82
N PRO A 57 1.66 -12.00 -5.16
CA PRO A 57 1.18 -13.29 -5.67
C PRO A 57 -0.35 -13.29 -5.79
N PRO A 58 -0.98 -14.17 -6.59
CA PRO A 58 -2.44 -14.28 -6.63
C PRO A 58 -3.03 -14.58 -5.24
N SER A 59 -4.26 -14.14 -4.96
CA SER A 59 -4.97 -14.47 -3.69
C SER A 59 -5.23 -15.96 -3.52
N ASP A 60 -5.39 -16.65 -4.64
CA ASP A 60 -5.99 -17.97 -4.73
C ASP A 60 -5.01 -19.02 -5.24
N ALA A 61 -3.72 -18.71 -5.24
CA ALA A 61 -2.66 -19.56 -5.79
C ALA A 61 -2.87 -19.96 -7.26
N GLY A 62 -3.55 -19.12 -8.05
CA GLY A 62 -3.75 -19.33 -9.49
C GLY A 62 -5.12 -19.92 -9.88
N ALA A 63 -6.14 -19.81 -9.03
CA ALA A 63 -7.50 -20.26 -9.31
C ALA A 63 -8.37 -19.26 -10.13
N GLY A 64 -7.81 -18.11 -10.54
CA GLY A 64 -8.45 -17.10 -11.40
C GLY A 64 -9.31 -16.03 -10.70
N LEU A 65 -9.31 -15.96 -9.37
CA LEU A 65 -9.97 -14.91 -8.58
C LEU A 65 -9.02 -13.73 -8.35
N GLY A 66 -9.41 -12.56 -8.86
CA GLY A 66 -8.74 -11.29 -8.58
C GLY A 66 -8.72 -10.95 -7.09
N ARG A 67 -7.64 -10.30 -6.63
CA ARG A 67 -7.50 -9.88 -5.22
C ARG A 67 -8.43 -8.73 -4.91
N THR A 68 -9.39 -8.93 -4.01
CA THR A 68 -10.11 -7.81 -3.39
C THR A 68 -9.13 -6.96 -2.58
N LEU A 69 -9.17 -5.65 -2.80
CA LEU A 69 -8.37 -4.69 -2.05
C LEU A 69 -9.04 -4.37 -0.71
N ASP A 70 -8.25 -4.41 0.36
CA ASP A 70 -8.68 -3.92 1.67
C ASP A 70 -9.03 -2.41 1.62
N ARG A 71 -8.32 -1.67 0.76
CA ARG A 71 -8.47 -0.23 0.53
C ARG A 71 -8.86 0.03 -0.93
N PRO A 72 -10.00 0.70 -1.20
CA PRO A 72 -10.46 0.91 -2.57
C PRO A 72 -9.50 1.81 -3.36
N LEU A 73 -9.08 1.37 -4.54
CA LEU A 73 -8.33 2.20 -5.49
C LEU A 73 -9.30 2.88 -6.44
N TRP A 74 -9.29 4.21 -6.47
CA TRP A 74 -10.21 5.03 -7.27
C TRP A 74 -11.71 4.69 -7.09
N GLY A 75 -12.09 4.21 -5.90
CA GLY A 75 -13.46 3.76 -5.57
C GLY A 75 -13.70 2.26 -5.75
N ASP A 76 -12.79 1.54 -6.41
CA ASP A 76 -12.94 0.13 -6.77
C ASP A 76 -12.15 -0.78 -5.81
N ARG A 77 -12.75 -1.88 -5.37
CA ARG A 77 -12.09 -2.90 -4.54
C ARG A 77 -11.70 -4.15 -5.32
N ALA A 78 -12.32 -4.38 -6.47
CA ALA A 78 -11.91 -5.44 -7.38
C ALA A 78 -11.06 -4.79 -8.50
N LEU A 79 -9.91 -5.40 -8.81
CA LEU A 79 -9.08 -5.09 -9.97
C LEU A 79 -9.08 -6.30 -10.92
#